data_AF-A0A7Y2ZXS7-F1
#
_entry.id   AF-A0A7Y2ZXS7-F1
#
_cell.length_a   1.000
_cell.length_b   1.000
_cell.length_c   1.000
_cell.angle_alpha   90.00
_cell.angle_beta   90.00
_cell.angle_gamma   90.00
#
_symmetry.space_group_name_H-M   'P 1'
#
loop_
_entity.id
_entity.type
_entity.pdbx_description
1 polymer ?
#
loop_
_entity_poly.entity_id
_entity_poly.type
_entity_poly.pdbx_seq_one_letter_code
_entity_poly.pdbx_strand_id
1 'polypeptide(L)'
;MSFFYYAAKKLIIIVFFIAAVIILHGAGEADAQQSKDTYIVMGTGNVKKEDVSAARQAAIKNCLVTAVGLKATDLMNIDSMVQNFETLNEILYTNIDKFIRGYKVLTEARSENTYRVMVQVNVSSKMVKKKLTAAGIMQGKMAMPRILFFIAEQSLEDDSPKYWWGRGMSFMNSASEKAIVEVMQEKGFKIIKHGPRMQNMAIRIFTDGPNLDDQQAIDFAAKMNADVIVTGSSIANNLSNTMGTDMKSFKGLTEVRALFAKTGKPIGSASRTAVTANVNEIAGGRDALSGAGTLAGEEIARQIVSAWLKKDDETEKFEILLKGAGNLANFVMFRRMLSTIEGVKFVQVKALKSDKATISVDFIGTTQELAAALMLKAFESFGINIYDVSDNQLKIELIGSQSQLDQ
;
A
#
# COMPACT_ATOMS: atom_id res chain seq x y z
N MET A 1 55.29 -44.42 -19.51
CA MET A 1 54.00 -44.61 -20.21
C MET A 1 52.84 -44.31 -19.26
N SER A 2 52.91 -43.12 -18.67
CA SER A 2 51.88 -42.43 -17.90
C SER A 2 51.82 -41.02 -18.49
N PHE A 3 50.65 -40.40 -18.48
CA PHE A 3 50.36 -38.94 -18.47
C PHE A 3 49.06 -38.54 -19.17
N PHE A 4 48.37 -39.42 -19.90
CA PHE A 4 47.16 -39.04 -20.63
C PHE A 4 45.81 -39.43 -19.99
N TYR A 5 45.79 -40.07 -18.82
CA TYR A 5 44.52 -40.57 -18.23
C TYR A 5 43.91 -39.69 -17.12
N TYR A 6 44.56 -38.58 -16.73
CA TYR A 6 44.11 -37.75 -15.60
C TYR A 6 43.53 -36.37 -15.97
N ALA A 7 43.48 -36.02 -17.27
CA ALA A 7 43.04 -34.70 -17.74
C ALA A 7 41.57 -34.64 -18.22
N ALA A 8 40.86 -35.78 -18.35
CA ALA A 8 39.51 -35.81 -18.92
C ALA A 8 38.36 -35.80 -17.89
N LYS A 9 38.65 -35.75 -16.57
CA LYS A 9 37.62 -35.75 -15.51
C LYS A 9 37.41 -34.40 -14.80
N LYS A 10 38.12 -33.34 -15.23
CA LYS A 10 38.05 -32.01 -14.60
C LYS A 10 37.42 -30.90 -15.46
N LEU A 11 36.85 -31.23 -16.62
CA LEU A 11 36.35 -30.22 -17.56
C LEU A 11 34.89 -30.42 -18.01
N ILE A 12 34.04 -31.03 -17.18
CA ILE A 12 32.58 -31.10 -17.40
C ILE A 12 31.85 -30.95 -16.06
N ILE A 13 32.19 -29.95 -15.24
CA ILE A 13 31.33 -29.47 -14.13
C ILE A 13 31.55 -27.97 -13.93
N ILE A 14 31.51 -27.20 -15.01
CA ILE A 14 31.34 -25.74 -14.96
C ILE A 14 30.44 -25.45 -16.17
N VAL A 15 29.36 -24.68 -15.97
CA VAL A 15 28.24 -24.45 -16.91
C VAL A 15 27.11 -25.50 -16.83
N PHE A 16 26.39 -25.52 -15.70
CA PHE A 16 24.94 -25.80 -15.72
C PHE A 16 24.26 -24.83 -14.75
N PHE A 17 24.34 -23.55 -15.11
CA PHE A 17 23.42 -22.51 -14.65
C PHE A 17 22.26 -22.54 -15.63
N ILE A 18 21.11 -23.09 -15.22
CA ILE A 18 19.75 -22.77 -15.68
C ILE A 18 18.81 -23.55 -14.75
N ALA A 19 17.79 -22.86 -14.27
CA ALA A 19 16.77 -23.34 -13.35
C ALA A 19 16.22 -24.72 -13.75
N ALA A 20 16.48 -25.73 -12.92
CA ALA A 20 15.75 -26.99 -12.96
C ALA A 20 14.67 -26.96 -11.87
N VAL A 21 13.55 -26.34 -12.20
CA VAL A 21 12.26 -26.61 -11.55
C VAL A 21 11.88 -28.03 -11.97
N ILE A 22 12.16 -29.02 -11.12
CA ILE A 22 11.66 -30.37 -11.31
C ILE A 22 10.38 -30.49 -10.50
N ILE A 23 9.23 -30.33 -11.17
CA ILE A 23 7.93 -30.72 -10.62
C ILE A 23 7.80 -32.22 -10.84
N LEU A 24 8.20 -32.99 -9.85
CA LEU A 24 7.89 -34.42 -9.78
C LEU A 24 6.46 -34.57 -9.24
N HIS A 25 5.49 -34.69 -10.15
CA HIS A 25 4.14 -35.12 -9.82
C HIS A 25 4.16 -36.64 -9.57
N GLY A 26 4.19 -37.01 -8.30
CA GLY A 26 3.95 -38.37 -7.81
C GLY A 26 2.96 -38.31 -6.65
N ALA A 27 1.90 -39.10 -6.77
CA ALA A 27 0.67 -39.08 -5.97
C ALA A 27 0.84 -38.93 -4.45
N GLY A 28 0.02 -38.03 -3.89
CA GLY A 28 -0.11 -37.78 -2.47
C GLY A 28 -0.83 -36.45 -2.23
N GLU A 29 -2.12 -36.37 -2.59
CA GLU A 29 -2.97 -35.22 -2.29
C GLU A 29 -3.19 -35.10 -0.78
N ALA A 30 -2.32 -34.34 -0.12
CA ALA A 30 -2.63 -33.65 1.12
C ALA A 30 -1.66 -32.47 1.30
N ASP A 31 -2.24 -31.28 1.25
CA ASP A 31 -1.66 -30.00 1.67
C ASP A 31 -0.64 -29.32 0.73
N ALA A 32 -1.13 -28.36 -0.06
CA ALA A 32 -0.35 -27.19 -0.47
C ALA A 32 -1.27 -26.06 -0.94
N GLN A 33 -2.13 -25.55 -0.05
CA GLN A 33 -2.46 -24.14 -0.12
C GLN A 33 -1.17 -23.40 0.30
N GLN A 34 -0.28 -23.12 -0.65
CA GLN A 34 0.94 -22.38 -0.36
C GLN A 34 0.55 -20.99 0.16
N SER A 35 0.52 -20.84 1.48
CA SER A 35 0.19 -19.56 2.10
C SER A 35 1.23 -18.54 1.64
N LYS A 36 0.81 -17.32 1.31
CA LYS A 36 1.68 -16.21 0.84
C LYS A 36 2.83 -15.88 1.81
N ASP A 37 2.88 -16.49 2.99
CA ASP A 37 3.88 -16.31 4.03
C ASP A 37 4.88 -17.48 4.13
N THR A 38 4.78 -18.50 3.26
CA THR A 38 5.61 -19.70 3.32
C THR A 38 6.56 -19.80 2.13
N TYR A 39 7.86 -19.88 2.41
CA TYR A 39 8.92 -19.97 1.40
C TYR A 39 9.67 -21.29 1.53
N ILE A 40 9.96 -21.93 0.40
CA ILE A 40 10.89 -23.08 0.34
C ILE A 40 12.21 -22.53 -0.19
N VAL A 41 13.25 -22.57 0.65
CA VAL A 41 14.55 -21.98 0.38
C VAL A 41 15.66 -22.98 0.62
N MET A 42 16.76 -22.84 -0.12
CA MET A 42 17.97 -23.62 0.07
C MET A 42 19.04 -22.73 0.73
N GLY A 43 19.74 -23.28 1.70
CA GLY A 43 20.82 -22.58 2.40
C GLY A 43 22.06 -23.44 2.52
N THR A 44 23.20 -22.78 2.64
CA THR A 44 24.51 -23.42 2.68
C THR A 44 25.30 -22.99 3.91
N GLY A 45 25.98 -23.95 4.54
CA GLY A 45 26.92 -23.72 5.63
C GLY A 45 28.24 -24.43 5.34
N ASN A 46 29.35 -23.76 5.64
CA ASN A 46 30.68 -24.35 5.44
C ASN A 46 31.06 -25.23 6.63
N VAL A 47 31.54 -26.43 6.35
CA VAL A 47 32.06 -27.34 7.37
C VAL A 47 33.47 -26.88 7.74
N LYS A 48 33.64 -26.30 8.92
CA LYS A 48 34.95 -25.91 9.45
C LYS A 48 35.35 -26.91 10.54
N LYS A 49 36.57 -27.45 10.48
CA LYS A 49 37.12 -28.37 11.50
C LYS A 49 36.22 -29.60 11.78
N GLU A 50 35.60 -30.16 10.75
CA GLU A 50 34.64 -31.28 10.84
C GLU A 50 33.39 -31.04 11.69
N ASP A 51 33.11 -29.80 12.12
CA ASP A 51 31.90 -29.48 12.88
C ASP A 51 30.68 -29.38 11.95
N VAL A 52 30.07 -30.55 11.71
CA VAL A 52 28.86 -30.69 10.90
C VAL A 52 27.67 -30.00 11.56
N SER A 53 27.62 -29.95 12.90
CA SER A 53 26.52 -29.33 13.64
C SER A 53 26.50 -27.81 13.42
N ALA A 54 27.66 -27.16 13.54
CA ALA A 54 27.79 -25.74 13.25
C ALA A 54 27.50 -25.42 11.78
N ALA A 55 27.95 -26.27 10.85
CA ALA A 55 27.66 -26.11 9.42
C ALA A 55 26.16 -26.20 9.12
N ARG A 56 25.46 -27.15 9.75
CA ARG A 56 24.01 -27.30 9.63
C ARG A 56 23.27 -26.08 10.18
N GLN A 57 23.66 -25.59 11.36
CA GLN A 57 23.05 -24.38 11.94
C GLN A 57 23.27 -23.15 11.06
N ALA A 58 24.47 -22.98 10.50
CA ALA A 58 24.77 -21.91 9.56
C ALA A 58 23.92 -22.00 8.29
N ALA A 59 23.73 -23.21 7.74
CA ALA A 59 22.90 -23.45 6.56
C ALA A 59 21.42 -23.11 6.83
N ILE A 60 20.90 -23.46 8.01
CA ILE A 60 19.54 -23.11 8.44
C ILE A 60 19.43 -21.59 8.61
N LYS A 61 20.38 -20.93 9.29
CA LYS A 61 20.37 -19.47 9.43
C LYS A 61 20.36 -18.78 8.07
N ASN A 62 21.14 -19.28 7.12
CA ASN A 62 21.16 -18.76 5.75
C ASN A 62 19.78 -18.92 5.05
N CYS A 63 19.07 -20.02 5.28
CA CYS A 63 17.68 -20.16 4.83
C CYS A 63 16.76 -19.09 5.43
N LEU A 64 16.83 -18.88 6.76
CA LEU A 64 15.97 -17.90 7.43
C LEU A 64 16.23 -16.48 6.92
N VAL A 65 17.51 -16.10 6.73
CA VAL A 65 17.90 -14.83 6.10
C VAL A 65 17.27 -14.70 4.72
N THR A 66 17.40 -15.74 3.89
CA THR A 66 16.90 -15.73 2.52
C THR A 66 15.38 -15.59 2.49
N ALA A 67 14.65 -16.31 3.35
CA ALA A 67 13.19 -16.23 3.41
C ALA A 67 12.70 -14.83 3.84
N VAL A 68 13.34 -14.21 4.83
CA VAL A 68 13.02 -12.83 5.24
C VAL A 68 13.38 -11.84 4.14
N GLY A 69 14.49 -12.04 3.44
CA GLY A 69 14.89 -11.23 2.29
C GLY A 69 13.87 -11.30 1.16
N LEU A 70 13.45 -12.50 0.75
CA LEU A 70 12.40 -12.71 -0.26
C LEU A 70 11.08 -12.03 0.15
N LYS A 71 10.68 -12.17 1.42
CA LYS A 71 9.50 -11.47 1.93
C LYS A 71 9.65 -9.95 1.85
N ALA A 72 10.84 -9.40 2.12
CA ALA A 72 11.09 -7.98 1.94
C ALA A 72 10.98 -7.58 0.47
N THR A 73 11.48 -8.39 -0.47
CA THR A 73 11.36 -8.16 -1.93
C THR A 73 9.91 -8.17 -2.39
N ASP A 74 9.06 -8.97 -1.75
CA ASP A 74 7.62 -8.96 -2.00
C ASP A 74 6.95 -7.66 -1.54
N LEU A 75 7.58 -6.87 -0.67
CA LEU A 75 7.02 -5.66 -0.08
C LEU A 75 7.61 -4.34 -0.59
N MET A 76 8.74 -4.36 -1.31
CA MET A 76 9.36 -3.15 -1.88
C MET A 76 9.95 -3.40 -3.26
N ASN A 77 10.34 -2.32 -3.95
CA ASN A 77 11.05 -2.41 -5.23
C ASN A 77 12.57 -2.49 -5.01
N ILE A 78 13.31 -2.85 -6.06
CA ILE A 78 14.76 -3.07 -5.99
C ILE A 78 15.53 -1.77 -5.68
N ASP A 79 15.08 -0.62 -6.18
CA ASP A 79 15.73 0.67 -5.94
C ASP A 79 15.68 1.07 -4.46
N SER A 80 14.52 0.88 -3.81
CA SER A 80 14.36 1.09 -2.37
C SER A 80 15.24 0.14 -1.56
N MET A 81 15.49 -1.08 -2.02
CA MET A 81 16.39 -2.02 -1.36
C MET A 81 17.85 -1.54 -1.42
N VAL A 82 18.28 -1.07 -2.58
CA VAL A 82 19.65 -0.58 -2.77
C VAL A 82 19.88 0.68 -1.94
N GLN A 83 18.95 1.64 -1.99
CA GLN A 83 19.07 2.89 -1.25
C GLN A 83 19.05 2.71 0.27
N ASN A 84 18.34 1.70 0.77
CA ASN A 84 18.17 1.45 2.21
C ASN A 84 18.92 0.20 2.69
N PHE A 85 19.92 -0.28 1.96
CA PHE A 85 20.58 -1.57 2.23
C PHE A 85 21.15 -1.66 3.65
N GLU A 86 21.81 -0.59 4.13
CA GLU A 86 22.37 -0.52 5.48
C GLU A 86 21.27 -0.64 6.55
N THR A 87 20.22 0.18 6.44
CA THR A 87 19.08 0.16 7.36
C THR A 87 18.37 -1.20 7.35
N LEU A 88 18.21 -1.83 6.18
CA LEU A 88 17.64 -3.17 6.07
C LEU A 88 18.46 -4.20 6.82
N ASN A 89 19.79 -4.11 6.75
CA ASN A 89 20.69 -5.01 7.45
C ASN A 89 20.52 -4.92 8.98
N GLU A 90 20.37 -3.71 9.51
CA GLU A 90 20.14 -3.48 10.93
C GLU A 90 18.75 -3.94 11.40
N ILE A 91 17.69 -3.59 10.67
CA ILE A 91 16.33 -3.80 11.16
C ILE A 91 15.80 -5.21 10.88
N LEU A 92 16.26 -5.87 9.80
CA LEU A 92 15.80 -7.21 9.41
C LEU A 92 16.81 -8.29 9.79
N TYR A 93 18.07 -8.16 9.36
CA TYR A 93 19.03 -9.26 9.43
C TYR A 93 19.67 -9.44 10.81
N THR A 94 19.74 -8.38 11.63
CA THR A 94 20.20 -8.50 13.03
C THR A 94 19.18 -9.22 13.93
N ASN A 95 17.89 -9.20 13.59
CA ASN A 95 16.80 -9.67 14.46
C ASN A 95 15.90 -10.71 13.77
N ILE A 96 16.50 -11.62 12.99
CA ILE A 96 15.78 -12.53 12.09
C ILE A 96 14.70 -13.36 12.78
N ASP A 97 14.97 -13.84 13.98
CA ASP A 97 14.08 -14.76 14.70
C ASP A 97 12.73 -14.12 15.02
N LYS A 98 12.68 -12.78 15.16
CA LYS A 98 11.43 -12.03 15.41
C LYS A 98 10.47 -12.04 14.23
N PHE A 99 10.96 -12.40 13.04
CA PHE A 99 10.17 -12.44 11.81
C PHE A 99 9.74 -13.86 11.44
N ILE A 100 10.34 -14.89 12.04
CA ILE A 100 10.05 -16.29 11.73
C ILE A 100 8.93 -16.78 12.65
N ARG A 101 7.82 -17.26 12.07
CA ARG A 101 6.75 -17.95 12.83
C ARG A 101 7.10 -19.41 13.10
N GLY A 102 7.85 -20.02 12.19
CA GLY A 102 8.32 -21.39 12.30
C GLY A 102 9.05 -21.82 11.03
N TYR A 103 9.80 -22.92 11.12
CA TYR A 103 10.43 -23.52 9.95
C TYR A 103 10.46 -25.05 10.07
N LYS A 104 10.49 -25.73 8.93
CA LYS A 104 10.60 -27.18 8.81
C LYS A 104 11.72 -27.52 7.83
N VAL A 105 12.72 -28.28 8.30
CA VAL A 105 13.75 -28.84 7.42
C VAL A 105 13.11 -29.94 6.58
N LEU A 106 13.17 -29.79 5.25
CA LEU A 106 12.60 -30.75 4.30
C LEU A 106 13.61 -31.82 3.93
N THR A 107 14.84 -31.40 3.65
CA THR A 107 15.96 -32.29 3.33
C THR A 107 17.29 -31.62 3.63
N GLU A 108 18.33 -32.42 3.82
CA GLU A 108 19.69 -31.98 4.06
C GLU A 108 20.69 -32.91 3.36
N ALA A 109 21.81 -32.35 2.90
CA ALA A 109 22.85 -33.08 2.20
C ALA A 109 24.22 -32.51 2.54
N ARG A 110 25.20 -33.38 2.76
CA ARG A 110 26.61 -33.01 2.93
C ARG A 110 27.37 -33.28 1.63
N SER A 111 28.17 -32.31 1.21
CA SER A 111 29.09 -32.43 0.07
C SER A 111 30.45 -31.89 0.49
N GLU A 112 31.42 -32.77 0.72
CA GLU A 112 32.80 -32.47 1.14
C GLU A 112 32.90 -31.39 2.24
N ASN A 113 33.03 -30.12 1.84
CA ASN A 113 33.24 -28.96 2.70
C ASN A 113 31.99 -28.09 2.90
N THR A 114 30.84 -28.49 2.35
CA THR A 114 29.59 -27.71 2.39
C THR A 114 28.43 -28.58 2.85
N TYR A 115 27.62 -28.03 3.74
CA TYR A 115 26.38 -28.59 4.20
C TYR A 115 25.22 -27.80 3.57
N ARG A 116 24.32 -28.48 2.87
CA ARG A 116 23.17 -27.88 2.20
C ARG A 116 21.89 -28.34 2.88
N VAL A 117 20.97 -27.41 3.10
CA VAL A 117 19.64 -27.70 3.66
C VAL A 117 18.59 -27.06 2.79
N MET A 118 17.44 -27.72 2.66
CA MET A 118 16.23 -27.13 2.11
C MET A 118 15.22 -27.01 3.24
N VAL A 119 14.69 -25.81 3.44
CA VAL A 119 13.83 -25.48 4.57
C VAL A 119 12.59 -24.77 4.08
N GLN A 120 11.44 -25.20 4.58
CA GLN A 120 10.18 -24.46 4.49
C GLN A 120 10.13 -23.49 5.67
N VAL A 121 10.01 -22.19 5.40
CA VAL A 121 10.03 -21.14 6.42
C VAL A 121 8.72 -20.35 6.35
N ASN A 122 8.04 -20.20 7.48
CA ASN A 122 6.88 -19.31 7.62
C ASN A 122 7.34 -17.95 8.17
N VAL A 123 7.21 -16.90 7.35
CA VAL A 123 7.66 -15.55 7.67
C VAL A 123 6.46 -14.66 7.97
N SER A 124 6.52 -13.91 9.06
CA SER A 124 5.46 -12.99 9.47
C SER A 124 5.49 -11.71 8.63
N SER A 125 4.65 -11.66 7.58
CA SER A 125 4.45 -10.45 6.77
C SER A 125 4.12 -9.22 7.61
N LYS A 126 3.27 -9.38 8.63
CA LYS A 126 2.89 -8.31 9.56
C LYS A 126 4.10 -7.69 10.26
N MET A 127 5.04 -8.51 10.72
CA MET A 127 6.21 -8.02 11.44
C MET A 127 7.24 -7.36 10.51
N VAL A 128 7.46 -7.95 9.34
CA VAL A 128 8.34 -7.35 8.32
C VAL A 128 7.77 -6.00 7.86
N LYS A 129 6.48 -5.95 7.47
CA LYS A 129 5.76 -4.72 7.09
C LYS A 129 5.89 -3.63 8.18
N LYS A 130 5.64 -3.98 9.45
CA LYS A 130 5.73 -3.06 10.58
C LYS A 130 7.12 -2.44 10.72
N LYS A 131 8.19 -3.24 10.61
CA LYS A 131 9.57 -2.74 10.76
C LYS A 131 9.99 -1.86 9.59
N LEU A 132 9.69 -2.27 8.37
CA LEU A 132 9.96 -1.47 7.18
C LEU A 132 9.20 -0.15 7.18
N THR A 133 7.95 -0.15 7.65
CA THR A 133 7.14 1.07 7.79
C THR A 133 7.72 2.02 8.84
N ALA A 134 8.10 1.49 10.00
CA ALA A 134 8.70 2.30 11.07
C ALA A 134 10.04 2.94 10.63
N ALA A 135 10.75 2.30 9.69
CA ALA A 135 11.97 2.82 9.08
C ALA A 135 11.72 3.71 7.85
N GLY A 136 10.47 3.91 7.43
CA GLY A 136 10.13 4.75 6.26
C GLY A 136 10.39 4.10 4.89
N ILE A 137 10.78 2.82 4.83
CA ILE A 137 11.27 2.15 3.61
C ILE A 137 10.14 1.68 2.68
N MET A 138 8.91 1.49 3.18
CA MET A 138 7.79 0.91 2.43
C MET A 138 7.17 1.79 1.32
N GLN A 139 7.82 2.88 0.94
CA GLN A 139 7.35 3.79 -0.11
C GLN A 139 7.29 3.15 -1.51
N GLY A 140 7.88 1.97 -1.71
CA GLY A 140 8.14 1.39 -3.04
C GLY A 140 7.06 0.49 -3.69
N LYS A 141 6.03 0.01 -2.97
CA LYS A 141 4.95 -0.84 -3.56
C LYS A 141 3.53 -0.32 -3.40
N MET A 142 3.29 0.68 -2.56
CA MET A 142 2.03 1.43 -2.59
C MET A 142 2.31 2.74 -3.29
N ALA A 143 1.68 2.95 -4.45
CA ALA A 143 1.65 4.30 -5.02
C ALA A 143 1.09 5.23 -3.93
N MET A 144 1.91 6.19 -3.50
CA MET A 144 1.46 7.19 -2.52
C MET A 144 0.22 7.91 -3.05
N PRO A 145 -0.75 8.23 -2.17
CA PRO A 145 -2.01 8.80 -2.62
C PRO A 145 -1.79 10.13 -3.30
N ARG A 146 -2.63 10.43 -4.29
CA ARG A 146 -2.72 11.77 -4.87
C ARG A 146 -3.56 12.66 -3.99
N ILE A 147 -2.99 13.80 -3.62
CA ILE A 147 -3.58 14.72 -2.67
C ILE A 147 -4.05 15.97 -3.41
N LEU A 148 -5.30 16.37 -3.16
CA LEU A 148 -5.85 17.66 -3.56
C LEU A 148 -6.07 18.52 -2.31
N PHE A 149 -5.58 19.76 -2.37
CA PHE A 149 -5.65 20.71 -1.27
C PHE A 149 -6.74 21.76 -1.49
N PHE A 150 -7.44 22.07 -0.41
CA PHE A 150 -8.34 23.20 -0.30
C PHE A 150 -8.04 23.95 1.00
N ILE A 151 -7.05 24.84 0.94
CA ILE A 151 -6.65 25.67 2.08
C ILE A 151 -7.11 27.11 1.84
N ALA A 152 -7.90 27.63 2.77
CA ALA A 152 -8.23 29.06 2.82
C ALA A 152 -7.20 29.78 3.70
N GLU A 153 -6.48 30.74 3.15
CA GLU A 153 -5.42 31.46 3.87
C GLU A 153 -5.79 32.93 4.05
N GLN A 154 -5.66 33.43 5.28
CA GLN A 154 -5.79 34.85 5.62
C GLN A 154 -4.43 35.37 6.12
N SER A 155 -3.79 36.19 5.29
CA SER A 155 -2.58 36.93 5.69
C SER A 155 -2.95 38.17 6.49
N LEU A 156 -1.95 38.81 7.11
CA LEU A 156 -2.16 40.03 7.92
C LEU A 156 -2.74 41.19 7.11
N GLU A 157 -2.47 41.23 5.80
CA GLU A 157 -2.93 42.27 4.88
C GLU A 157 -4.35 42.01 4.34
N ASP A 158 -4.93 40.86 4.68
CA ASP A 158 -6.20 40.40 4.12
C ASP A 158 -7.36 40.66 5.08
N ASP A 159 -8.35 41.43 4.63
CA ASP A 159 -9.60 41.65 5.36
C ASP A 159 -10.46 40.36 5.47
N SER A 160 -10.21 39.38 4.59
CA SER A 160 -10.94 38.11 4.53
C SER A 160 -10.07 36.98 4.00
N PRO A 161 -10.34 35.71 4.39
CA PRO A 161 -9.61 34.56 3.87
C PRO A 161 -9.69 34.45 2.34
N LYS A 162 -8.55 34.21 1.71
CA LYS A 162 -8.42 33.97 0.27
C LYS A 162 -8.30 32.48 -0.01
N TYR A 163 -8.95 32.01 -1.07
CA TYR A 163 -9.00 30.60 -1.46
C TYR A 163 -9.14 30.46 -2.98
N TRP A 164 -8.58 29.40 -3.56
CA TRP A 164 -8.47 29.27 -5.03
C TRP A 164 -9.76 28.86 -5.73
N TRP A 165 -10.77 28.37 -5.00
CA TRP A 165 -12.04 27.89 -5.57
C TRP A 165 -13.16 28.94 -5.61
N GLY A 166 -12.93 30.16 -5.09
CA GLY A 166 -13.92 31.24 -5.05
C GLY A 166 -13.98 32.10 -6.31
N ARG A 167 -15.12 32.76 -6.52
CA ARG A 167 -15.33 33.66 -7.67
C ARG A 167 -14.58 34.97 -7.47
N GLY A 168 -13.98 35.47 -8.55
CA GLY A 168 -13.30 36.78 -8.53
C GLY A 168 -12.00 36.82 -7.73
N MET A 169 -11.50 35.67 -7.26
CA MET A 169 -10.22 35.60 -6.57
C MET A 169 -9.06 35.34 -7.51
N SER A 170 -8.03 36.17 -7.38
CA SER A 170 -6.74 35.94 -8.03
C SER A 170 -6.15 34.63 -7.53
N PHE A 171 -5.66 33.80 -8.46
CA PHE A 171 -4.91 32.60 -8.15
C PHE A 171 -3.74 32.96 -7.23
N MET A 172 -3.69 32.36 -6.05
CA MET A 172 -2.76 32.74 -5.00
C MET A 172 -1.86 31.58 -4.62
N ASN A 173 -0.58 31.90 -4.35
CA ASN A 173 0.36 30.99 -3.73
C ASN A 173 0.24 31.13 -2.21
N SER A 174 -0.61 30.31 -1.57
CA SER A 174 -0.71 30.24 -0.11
C SER A 174 0.63 29.81 0.49
N ALA A 175 1.11 30.54 1.50
CA ALA A 175 2.36 30.24 2.19
C ALA A 175 2.27 28.93 2.99
N SER A 176 1.16 28.73 3.68
CA SER A 176 0.89 27.51 4.46
C SER A 176 0.68 26.30 3.56
N GLU A 177 -0.10 26.40 2.48
CA GLU A 177 -0.32 25.31 1.54
C GLU A 177 1.00 24.91 0.87
N LYS A 178 1.81 25.90 0.44
CA LYS A 178 3.14 25.63 -0.13
C LYS A 178 4.03 24.85 0.84
N ALA A 179 4.08 25.26 2.11
CA ALA A 179 4.87 24.58 3.13
C ALA A 179 4.37 23.15 3.38
N ILE A 180 3.04 22.92 3.39
CA ILE A 180 2.46 21.58 3.52
C ILE A 180 2.82 20.72 2.30
N VAL A 181 2.71 21.29 1.09
CA VAL A 181 3.03 20.62 -0.18
C VAL A 181 4.48 20.18 -0.21
N GLU A 182 5.42 21.02 0.22
CA GLU A 182 6.85 20.68 0.28
C GLU A 182 7.09 19.46 1.20
N VAL A 183 6.56 19.49 2.43
CA VAL A 183 6.66 18.37 3.38
C VAL A 183 6.05 17.08 2.82
N MET A 184 4.92 17.18 2.11
CA MET A 184 4.27 16.01 1.51
C MET A 184 5.07 15.48 0.31
N GLN A 185 5.63 16.34 -0.51
CA GLN A 185 6.48 15.92 -1.64
C GLN A 185 7.75 15.22 -1.15
N GLU A 186 8.40 15.72 -0.10
CA GLU A 186 9.54 15.06 0.55
C GLU A 186 9.20 13.66 1.06
N LYS A 187 7.95 13.44 1.48
CA LYS A 187 7.45 12.13 1.93
C LYS A 187 6.96 11.24 0.78
N GLY A 188 7.09 11.69 -0.47
CA GLY A 188 6.77 10.92 -1.67
C GLY A 188 5.29 10.99 -2.10
N PHE A 189 4.48 11.86 -1.49
CA PHE A 189 3.09 12.06 -1.93
C PHE A 189 3.01 12.69 -3.32
N LYS A 190 1.99 12.32 -4.09
CA LYS A 190 1.71 12.94 -5.39
C LYS A 190 0.74 14.11 -5.18
N ILE A 191 1.13 15.32 -5.56
CA ILE A 191 0.29 16.51 -5.36
C ILE A 191 -0.43 16.87 -6.66
N ILE A 192 -1.75 16.98 -6.60
CA ILE A 192 -2.56 17.52 -7.70
C ILE A 192 -2.44 19.04 -7.62
N LYS A 193 -1.66 19.61 -8.53
CA LYS A 193 -1.55 21.07 -8.66
C LYS A 193 -2.87 21.63 -9.19
N HIS A 194 -3.50 22.50 -8.41
CA HIS A 194 -4.58 23.35 -8.91
C HIS A 194 -3.96 24.55 -9.62
N GLY A 195 -4.61 24.99 -10.68
CA GLY A 195 -4.18 26.09 -11.54
C GLY A 195 -5.39 26.74 -12.18
N PRO A 196 -5.22 27.74 -13.07
CA PRO A 196 -6.34 28.51 -13.62
C PRO A 196 -7.44 27.66 -14.26
N ARG A 197 -7.06 26.54 -14.92
CA ARG A 197 -8.02 25.59 -15.50
C ARG A 197 -8.89 24.90 -14.44
N MET A 198 -8.27 24.44 -13.35
CA MET A 198 -8.98 23.76 -12.26
C MET A 198 -9.84 24.74 -11.47
N GLN A 199 -9.33 25.95 -11.23
CA GLN A 199 -10.07 27.05 -10.63
C GLN A 199 -11.35 27.38 -11.42
N ASN A 200 -11.26 27.48 -12.75
CA ASN A 200 -12.43 27.73 -13.60
C ASN A 200 -13.50 26.62 -13.51
N MET A 201 -13.09 25.37 -13.25
CA MET A 201 -14.03 24.27 -12.99
C MET A 201 -14.63 24.38 -11.58
N ALA A 202 -13.80 24.66 -10.58
CA ALA A 202 -14.19 24.78 -9.18
C ALA A 202 -15.23 25.89 -8.97
N ILE A 203 -15.01 27.06 -9.55
CA ILE A 203 -15.89 28.23 -9.50
C ILE A 203 -17.32 27.95 -10.01
N ARG A 204 -17.49 26.97 -10.91
CA ARG A 204 -18.80 26.57 -11.44
C ARG A 204 -19.54 25.58 -10.55
N ILE A 205 -18.82 24.94 -9.63
CA ILE A 205 -19.30 23.82 -8.82
C ILE A 205 -19.54 24.26 -7.38
N PHE A 206 -18.61 25.03 -6.81
CA PHE A 206 -18.67 25.44 -5.41
C PHE A 206 -19.46 26.73 -5.22
N THR A 207 -20.18 26.79 -4.10
CA THR A 207 -20.70 28.05 -3.57
C THR A 207 -19.54 28.90 -3.07
N ASP A 208 -19.64 30.21 -3.25
CA ASP A 208 -18.59 31.14 -2.84
C ASP A 208 -18.47 31.14 -1.31
N GLY A 209 -17.32 30.74 -0.78
CA GLY A 209 -17.05 30.66 0.65
C GLY A 209 -15.76 29.91 0.99
N PRO A 210 -15.08 30.27 2.11
CA PRO A 210 -13.84 29.64 2.53
C PRO A 210 -14.04 28.25 3.14
N ASN A 211 -15.26 27.93 3.58
CA ASN A 211 -15.59 26.61 4.12
C ASN A 211 -16.28 25.78 3.04
N LEU A 212 -15.62 24.68 2.65
CA LEU A 212 -16.16 23.75 1.67
C LEU A 212 -17.04 22.71 2.35
N ASP A 213 -18.17 22.43 1.73
CA ASP A 213 -18.96 21.25 2.04
C ASP A 213 -18.17 19.98 1.66
N ASP A 214 -18.19 18.99 2.57
CA ASP A 214 -17.41 17.76 2.39
C ASP A 214 -17.85 16.99 1.16
N GLN A 215 -19.17 16.93 0.89
CA GLN A 215 -19.69 16.20 -0.25
C GLN A 215 -19.28 16.86 -1.57
N GLN A 216 -19.38 18.19 -1.65
CA GLN A 216 -18.92 18.92 -2.83
C GLN A 216 -17.41 18.72 -3.08
N ALA A 217 -16.59 18.75 -2.02
CA ALA A 217 -15.15 18.54 -2.12
C ALA A 217 -14.83 17.11 -2.60
N ILE A 218 -15.54 16.11 -2.08
CA ILE A 218 -15.46 14.69 -2.47
C ILE A 218 -15.78 14.51 -3.95
N ASP A 219 -16.90 15.05 -4.42
CA ASP A 219 -17.34 14.92 -5.80
C ASP A 219 -16.37 15.59 -6.78
N PHE A 220 -15.80 16.73 -6.38
CA PHE A 220 -14.78 17.41 -7.18
C PHE A 220 -13.47 16.63 -7.22
N ALA A 221 -13.03 16.12 -6.07
CA ALA A 221 -11.82 15.33 -5.93
C ALA A 221 -11.88 14.04 -6.75
N ALA A 222 -13.05 13.38 -6.80
CA ALA A 222 -13.28 12.22 -7.65
C ALA A 222 -13.06 12.54 -9.13
N LYS A 223 -13.57 13.69 -9.62
CA LYS A 223 -13.35 14.17 -11.00
C LYS A 223 -11.88 14.47 -11.29
N MET A 224 -11.15 14.98 -10.29
CA MET A 224 -9.71 15.28 -10.39
C MET A 224 -8.84 14.06 -10.16
N ASN A 225 -9.44 12.88 -9.93
CA ASN A 225 -8.73 11.65 -9.65
C ASN A 225 -7.81 11.82 -8.42
N ALA A 226 -8.31 12.43 -7.35
CA ALA A 226 -7.61 12.49 -6.07
C ALA A 226 -7.94 11.26 -5.24
N ASP A 227 -6.99 10.83 -4.42
CA ASP A 227 -7.16 9.71 -3.49
C ASP A 227 -7.47 10.21 -2.07
N VAL A 228 -6.93 11.38 -1.72
CA VAL A 228 -7.10 12.06 -0.44
C VAL A 228 -7.35 13.55 -0.68
N ILE A 229 -8.23 14.12 0.13
CA ILE A 229 -8.54 15.54 0.15
C ILE A 229 -8.02 16.09 1.47
N VAL A 230 -7.33 17.22 1.41
CA VAL A 230 -6.94 17.98 2.60
C VAL A 230 -7.64 19.34 2.54
N THR A 231 -8.57 19.57 3.47
CA THR A 231 -9.27 20.86 3.61
C THR A 231 -8.81 21.55 4.88
N GLY A 232 -8.85 22.88 4.90
CA GLY A 232 -8.40 23.61 6.08
C GLY A 232 -8.37 25.12 5.92
N SER A 233 -7.92 25.77 6.98
CA SER A 233 -7.72 27.22 7.04
C SER A 233 -6.40 27.57 7.70
N SER A 234 -5.80 28.66 7.27
CA SER A 234 -4.59 29.23 7.85
C SER A 234 -4.76 30.72 8.09
N ILE A 235 -4.42 31.22 9.28
CA ILE A 235 -4.64 32.62 9.67
C ILE A 235 -3.39 33.17 10.37
N ALA A 236 -2.91 34.33 9.92
CA ALA A 236 -1.84 35.07 10.57
C ALA A 236 -2.41 36.18 11.46
N ASN A 237 -1.84 36.36 12.66
CA ASN A 237 -2.19 37.42 13.58
C ASN A 237 -0.94 38.10 14.15
N ASN A 238 -1.03 39.41 14.40
CA ASN A 238 -0.04 40.14 15.17
C ASN A 238 -0.13 39.78 16.66
N LEU A 239 1.00 39.55 17.30
CA LEU A 239 1.10 39.44 18.75
C LEU A 239 1.56 40.78 19.33
N SER A 240 0.99 41.16 20.47
CA SER A 240 1.33 42.41 21.16
C SER A 240 2.77 42.46 21.68
N ASN A 241 3.46 41.32 21.72
CA ASN A 241 4.81 41.22 22.25
C ASN A 241 5.85 41.63 21.20
N THR A 242 6.63 42.67 21.51
CA THR A 242 7.79 43.08 20.71
C THR A 242 9.08 42.54 21.34
N MET A 243 9.98 41.99 20.53
CA MET A 243 11.29 41.54 20.97
C MET A 243 12.31 42.67 20.70
N GLY A 244 12.35 43.66 21.60
CA GLY A 244 13.06 44.92 21.38
C GLY A 244 12.14 46.04 20.87
N THR A 245 12.71 47.10 20.27
CA THR A 245 11.95 48.27 19.79
C THR A 245 11.31 48.07 18.43
N ASP A 246 11.95 47.29 17.54
CA ASP A 246 11.59 47.25 16.13
C ASP A 246 11.08 45.86 15.67
N MET A 247 11.28 44.82 16.48
CA MET A 247 10.91 43.45 16.13
C MET A 247 9.52 43.12 16.67
N LYS A 248 8.59 42.82 15.75
CA LYS A 248 7.23 42.40 16.08
C LYS A 248 7.13 40.88 16.04
N SER A 249 6.24 40.32 16.84
CA SER A 249 5.98 38.88 16.86
C SER A 249 4.69 38.57 16.12
N PHE A 250 4.70 37.50 15.33
CA PHE A 250 3.59 37.06 14.50
C PHE A 250 3.23 35.63 14.85
N LYS A 251 1.93 35.33 14.87
CA LYS A 251 1.40 34.00 15.13
C LYS A 251 0.65 33.51 13.90
N GLY A 252 1.08 32.38 13.36
CA GLY A 252 0.37 31.65 12.32
C GLY A 252 -0.36 30.47 12.94
N LEU A 253 -1.62 30.29 12.62
CA LEU A 253 -2.41 29.11 12.98
C LEU A 253 -2.84 28.41 11.70
N THR A 254 -2.51 27.13 11.56
CA THR A 254 -2.92 26.30 10.43
C THR A 254 -3.70 25.09 10.95
N GLU A 255 -4.93 24.96 10.47
CA GLU A 255 -5.85 23.88 10.83
C GLU A 255 -6.23 23.13 9.56
N VAL A 256 -5.96 21.83 9.55
CA VAL A 256 -6.20 20.97 8.39
C VAL A 256 -6.86 19.67 8.80
N ARG A 257 -7.70 19.13 7.92
CA ARG A 257 -8.30 17.81 8.03
C ARG A 257 -8.15 17.06 6.72
N ALA A 258 -7.91 15.75 6.83
CA ALA A 258 -7.76 14.87 5.68
C ALA A 258 -8.92 13.87 5.61
N LEU A 259 -9.45 13.66 4.40
CA LEU A 259 -10.50 12.68 4.12
C LEU A 259 -10.12 11.80 2.93
N PHE A 260 -10.57 10.55 2.93
CA PHE A 260 -10.46 9.71 1.73
C PHE A 260 -11.42 10.22 0.65
N ALA A 261 -10.90 10.54 -0.53
CA ALA A 261 -11.68 11.15 -1.61
C ALA A 261 -12.80 10.24 -2.13
N LYS A 262 -12.65 8.91 -1.98
CA LYS A 262 -13.63 7.94 -2.50
C LYS A 262 -14.81 7.71 -1.56
N THR A 263 -14.58 7.73 -0.25
CA THR A 263 -15.59 7.34 0.75
C THR A 263 -16.02 8.49 1.66
N GLY A 264 -15.29 9.61 1.64
CA GLY A 264 -15.48 10.70 2.60
C GLY A 264 -15.06 10.36 4.03
N LYS A 265 -14.53 9.16 4.30
CA LYS A 265 -14.11 8.74 5.64
C LYS A 265 -12.99 9.66 6.14
N PRO A 266 -13.11 10.26 7.33
CA PRO A 266 -12.06 11.11 7.89
C PRO A 266 -10.83 10.26 8.20
N ILE A 267 -9.66 10.77 7.80
CA ILE A 267 -8.34 10.19 8.12
C ILE A 267 -7.86 10.76 9.45
N GLY A 268 -8.02 12.07 9.64
CA GLY A 268 -7.67 12.78 10.85
C GLY A 268 -7.45 14.27 10.60
N SER A 269 -6.93 14.97 11.60
CA SER A 269 -6.77 16.42 11.60
C SER A 269 -5.50 16.86 12.32
N ALA A 270 -5.04 18.06 12.00
CA ALA A 270 -3.92 18.73 12.63
C ALA A 270 -4.25 20.20 12.85
N SER A 271 -3.91 20.73 14.02
CA SER A 271 -3.98 22.16 14.34
C SER A 271 -2.64 22.55 14.94
N ARG A 272 -1.92 23.45 14.27
CA ARG A 272 -0.56 23.83 14.64
C ARG A 272 -0.37 25.33 14.56
N THR A 273 0.44 25.81 15.49
CA THR A 273 0.82 27.22 15.60
C THR A 273 2.32 27.33 15.42
N ALA A 274 2.76 28.38 14.72
CA ALA A 274 4.15 28.84 14.75
C ALA A 274 4.20 30.33 15.10
N VAL A 275 5.28 30.71 15.78
CA VAL A 275 5.54 32.11 16.15
C VAL A 275 6.87 32.52 15.54
N THR A 276 6.88 33.66 14.87
CA THR A 276 8.07 34.25 14.24
C THR A 276 8.24 35.67 14.73
N ALA A 277 9.49 36.15 14.76
CA ALA A 277 9.81 37.54 15.05
C ALA A 277 10.42 38.16 13.79
N ASN A 278 9.87 39.28 13.32
CA ASN A 278 10.34 39.97 12.13
C ASN A 278 10.13 41.48 12.28
N VAL A 279 10.98 42.26 11.60
CA VAL A 279 10.81 43.72 11.49
C VAL A 279 9.77 44.05 10.41
N ASN A 280 9.70 43.23 9.35
CA ASN A 280 8.71 43.36 8.29
C ASN A 280 7.46 42.53 8.62
N GLU A 281 6.32 43.20 8.74
CA GLU A 281 5.05 42.55 9.12
C GLU A 281 4.58 41.51 8.10
N ILE A 282 4.68 41.82 6.82
CA ILE A 282 4.25 40.93 5.74
C ILE A 282 5.12 39.68 5.73
N ALA A 283 6.44 39.85 5.80
CA ALA A 283 7.37 38.73 5.84
C ALA A 283 7.17 37.89 7.11
N GLY A 284 7.03 38.53 8.27
CA GLY A 284 6.81 37.85 9.54
C GLY A 284 5.52 37.03 9.58
N GLY A 285 4.42 37.60 9.10
CA GLY A 285 3.15 36.88 8.95
C GLY A 285 3.26 35.69 8.00
N ARG A 286 3.92 35.87 6.85
CA ARG A 286 4.14 34.79 5.88
C ARG A 286 5.01 33.66 6.46
N ASP A 287 6.08 34.01 7.18
CA ASP A 287 6.97 33.03 7.82
C ASP A 287 6.24 32.26 8.92
N ALA A 288 5.38 32.94 9.68
CA ALA A 288 4.53 32.32 10.69
C ALA A 288 3.53 31.32 10.06
N LEU A 289 2.88 31.68 8.94
CA LEU A 289 1.99 30.76 8.21
C LEU A 289 2.75 29.57 7.62
N SER A 290 3.92 29.82 7.03
CA SER A 290 4.78 28.77 6.50
C SER A 290 5.20 27.80 7.61
N GLY A 291 5.65 28.30 8.76
CA GLY A 291 6.05 27.46 9.89
C GLY A 291 4.89 26.63 10.46
N ALA A 292 3.70 27.25 10.61
CA ALA A 292 2.50 26.53 11.03
C ALA A 292 2.08 25.46 10.01
N GLY A 293 2.19 25.79 8.71
CA GLY A 293 1.97 24.88 7.59
C GLY A 293 2.92 23.68 7.62
N THR A 294 4.23 23.88 7.80
CA THR A 294 5.21 22.79 7.93
C THR A 294 4.84 21.83 9.05
N LEU A 295 4.57 22.35 10.26
CA LEU A 295 4.22 21.53 11.42
C LEU A 295 2.91 20.75 11.21
N ALA A 296 1.88 21.40 10.64
CA ALA A 296 0.62 20.76 10.32
C ALA A 296 0.80 19.68 9.23
N GLY A 297 1.60 19.99 8.21
CA GLY A 297 1.96 19.10 7.11
C GLY A 297 2.65 17.83 7.57
N GLU A 298 3.61 17.95 8.49
CA GLU A 298 4.30 16.80 9.08
C GLU A 298 3.36 15.87 9.83
N GLU A 299 2.46 16.43 10.64
CA GLU A 299 1.49 15.66 11.42
C GLU A 299 0.46 14.97 10.53
N ILE A 300 -0.19 15.73 9.64
CA ILE A 300 -1.24 15.18 8.77
C ILE A 300 -0.66 14.15 7.80
N ALA A 301 0.56 14.35 7.29
CA ALA A 301 1.24 13.37 6.46
C ALA A 301 1.46 12.04 7.20
N ARG A 302 1.88 12.06 8.47
CA ARG A 302 2.00 10.83 9.28
C ARG A 302 0.66 10.10 9.43
N GLN A 303 -0.42 10.85 9.66
CA GLN A 303 -1.77 10.27 9.77
C GLN A 303 -2.24 9.66 8.45
N ILE A 304 -2.03 10.35 7.32
CA ILE A 304 -2.35 9.84 5.98
C ILE A 304 -1.56 8.57 5.67
N VAL A 305 -0.24 8.53 5.91
CA VAL A 305 0.55 7.30 5.71
C VAL A 305 -0.02 6.14 6.53
N SER A 306 -0.30 6.37 7.81
CA SER A 306 -0.83 5.34 8.72
C SER A 306 -2.18 4.79 8.24
N ALA A 307 -3.08 5.66 7.77
CA ALA A 307 -4.39 5.27 7.25
C ALA A 307 -4.28 4.60 5.87
N TRP A 308 -3.45 5.13 4.98
CA TRP A 308 -3.24 4.59 3.62
C TRP A 308 -2.70 3.16 3.66
N LEU A 309 -1.75 2.88 4.57
CA LEU A 309 -1.20 1.54 4.74
C LEU A 309 -2.19 0.51 5.34
N LYS A 310 -3.23 1.00 6.04
CA LYS A 310 -4.31 0.18 6.62
C LYS A 310 -5.50 0.02 5.69
N LYS A 311 -5.64 0.87 4.67
CA LYS A 311 -6.74 0.83 3.69
C LYS A 311 -6.85 -0.54 3.01
N ASP A 312 -5.72 -1.20 2.75
CA ASP A 312 -5.68 -2.55 2.17
C ASP A 312 -5.78 -3.70 3.19
N ASP A 313 -5.88 -3.38 4.48
CA ASP A 313 -6.06 -4.35 5.56
C ASP A 313 -7.50 -4.32 6.11
N GLU A 314 -8.29 -3.25 5.85
CA GLU A 314 -9.74 -3.23 6.09
C GLU A 314 -10.44 -4.00 4.96
N THR A 315 -10.89 -5.21 5.27
CA THR A 315 -11.74 -5.99 4.38
C THR A 315 -13.19 -5.83 4.81
N GLU A 316 -14.06 -5.61 3.84
CA GLU A 316 -15.50 -5.69 4.03
C GLU A 316 -15.99 -7.08 3.64
N LYS A 317 -17.02 -7.56 4.35
CA LYS A 317 -17.56 -8.91 4.17
C LYS A 317 -18.81 -8.88 3.32
N PHE A 318 -18.69 -9.27 2.07
CA PHE A 318 -19.80 -9.34 1.13
C PHE A 318 -20.36 -10.75 1.02
N GLU A 319 -21.66 -10.86 0.76
CA GLU A 319 -22.31 -12.12 0.43
C GLU A 319 -22.58 -12.22 -1.06
N ILE A 320 -22.14 -13.32 -1.69
CA ILE A 320 -22.52 -13.67 -3.05
C ILE A 320 -23.58 -14.77 -2.98
N LEU A 321 -24.76 -14.47 -3.51
CA LEU A 321 -25.82 -15.44 -3.76
C LEU A 321 -25.73 -15.95 -5.20
N LEU A 322 -25.29 -17.18 -5.33
CA LEU A 322 -25.04 -17.83 -6.60
C LEU A 322 -26.20 -18.77 -6.97
N LYS A 323 -26.75 -18.63 -8.17
CA LYS A 323 -27.65 -19.58 -8.83
C LYS A 323 -26.91 -20.35 -9.94
N GLY A 324 -27.36 -21.56 -10.29
CA GLY A 324 -26.65 -22.42 -11.24
C GLY A 324 -25.50 -23.21 -10.61
N ALA A 325 -25.49 -23.32 -9.27
CA ALA A 325 -24.43 -24.03 -8.53
C ALA A 325 -24.56 -25.56 -8.61
N GLY A 326 -25.60 -26.09 -9.28
CA GLY A 326 -25.79 -27.52 -9.46
C GLY A 326 -24.72 -28.18 -10.33
N ASN A 327 -24.07 -27.41 -11.21
CA ASN A 327 -22.84 -27.85 -11.87
C ASN A 327 -21.64 -27.57 -10.95
N LEU A 328 -21.23 -28.60 -10.22
CA LEU A 328 -20.15 -28.50 -9.23
C LEU A 328 -18.81 -28.06 -9.86
N ALA A 329 -18.53 -28.43 -11.11
CA ALA A 329 -17.30 -28.03 -11.80
C ALA A 329 -17.27 -26.50 -12.04
N ASN A 330 -18.38 -25.94 -12.53
CA ASN A 330 -18.53 -24.50 -12.74
C ASN A 330 -18.46 -23.73 -11.42
N PHE A 331 -19.09 -24.25 -10.37
CA PHE A 331 -19.02 -23.67 -9.02
C PHE A 331 -17.58 -23.61 -8.49
N VAL A 332 -16.83 -24.71 -8.60
CA VAL A 332 -15.43 -24.78 -8.12
C VAL A 332 -14.54 -23.84 -8.92
N MET A 333 -14.72 -23.78 -10.25
CA MET A 333 -14.01 -22.82 -11.11
C MET A 333 -14.32 -21.38 -10.74
N PHE A 334 -15.59 -21.03 -10.54
CA PHE A 334 -16.01 -19.71 -10.08
C PHE A 334 -15.34 -19.34 -8.76
N ARG A 335 -15.36 -20.24 -7.77
CA ARG A 335 -14.72 -20.01 -6.46
C ARG A 335 -13.20 -19.81 -6.59
N ARG A 336 -12.53 -20.60 -7.44
CA ARG A 336 -11.08 -20.45 -7.67
C ARG A 336 -10.77 -19.10 -8.30
N MET A 337 -11.53 -18.71 -9.33
CA MET A 337 -11.39 -17.40 -9.99
C MET A 337 -11.66 -16.25 -9.01
N LEU A 338 -12.67 -16.36 -8.16
CA LEU A 338 -12.98 -15.35 -7.16
C LEU A 338 -11.79 -15.12 -6.22
N SER A 339 -11.07 -16.17 -5.82
CA SER A 339 -9.84 -16.07 -5.03
C SER A 339 -8.64 -15.46 -5.77
N THR A 340 -8.67 -15.35 -7.11
CA THR A 340 -7.61 -14.70 -7.90
C THR A 340 -7.90 -13.23 -8.22
N ILE A 341 -9.08 -12.72 -7.85
CA ILE A 341 -9.41 -11.31 -8.00
C ILE A 341 -8.56 -10.49 -7.04
N GLU A 342 -7.92 -9.46 -7.58
CA GLU A 342 -7.18 -8.48 -6.78
C GLU A 342 -8.12 -7.79 -5.80
N GLY A 343 -7.73 -7.72 -4.52
CA GLY A 343 -8.57 -7.22 -3.44
C GLY A 343 -9.28 -8.30 -2.63
N VAL A 344 -9.47 -9.52 -3.15
CA VAL A 344 -10.05 -10.64 -2.39
C VAL A 344 -9.01 -11.21 -1.42
N LYS A 345 -9.32 -11.19 -0.11
CA LYS A 345 -8.46 -11.75 0.94
C LYS A 345 -8.91 -13.13 1.40
N PHE A 346 -10.21 -13.35 1.47
CA PHE A 346 -10.77 -14.59 1.98
C PHE A 346 -12.08 -14.93 1.28
N VAL A 347 -12.29 -16.22 1.01
CA VAL A 347 -13.49 -16.75 0.37
C VAL A 347 -13.96 -17.98 1.13
N GLN A 348 -15.19 -17.92 1.64
CA GLN A 348 -15.79 -18.99 2.43
C GLN A 348 -17.17 -19.35 1.88
N VAL A 349 -17.44 -20.64 1.69
CA VAL A 349 -18.79 -21.12 1.37
C VAL A 349 -19.59 -21.20 2.67
N LYS A 350 -20.68 -20.43 2.77
CA LYS A 350 -21.59 -20.47 3.93
C LYS A 350 -22.64 -21.56 3.78
N ALA A 351 -23.18 -21.73 2.57
CA ALA A 351 -24.20 -22.71 2.27
C ALA A 351 -24.08 -23.21 0.83
N LEU A 352 -24.34 -24.50 0.62
CA LEU A 352 -24.46 -25.12 -0.70
C LEU A 352 -25.73 -25.97 -0.72
N LYS A 353 -26.62 -25.67 -1.66
CA LYS A 353 -27.85 -26.40 -1.97
C LYS A 353 -27.78 -26.91 -3.41
N SER A 354 -28.74 -27.75 -3.80
CA SER A 354 -28.77 -28.44 -5.10
C SER A 354 -28.53 -27.55 -6.33
N ASP A 355 -28.95 -26.28 -6.31
CA ASP A 355 -28.68 -25.33 -7.40
C ASP A 355 -28.27 -23.91 -6.93
N LYS A 356 -28.09 -23.73 -5.62
CA LYS A 356 -27.79 -22.41 -5.04
C LYS A 356 -26.62 -22.49 -4.08
N ALA A 357 -25.76 -21.49 -4.10
CA ALA A 357 -24.68 -21.35 -3.12
C ALA A 357 -24.67 -19.95 -2.51
N THR A 358 -24.27 -19.86 -1.24
CA THR A 358 -23.98 -18.60 -0.57
C THR A 358 -22.50 -18.57 -0.21
N ILE A 359 -21.80 -17.57 -0.71
CA ILE A 359 -20.35 -17.40 -0.51
C ILE A 359 -20.12 -16.08 0.25
N SER A 360 -19.35 -16.13 1.33
CA SER A 360 -18.80 -14.94 1.99
C SER A 360 -17.46 -14.58 1.35
N VAL A 361 -17.27 -13.31 1.06
CA VAL A 361 -16.02 -12.79 0.49
C VAL A 361 -15.54 -11.63 1.35
N ASP A 362 -14.31 -11.72 1.84
CA ASP A 362 -13.63 -10.60 2.47
C ASP A 362 -12.85 -9.86 1.36
N PHE A 363 -13.28 -8.66 1.01
CA PHE A 363 -12.78 -7.89 -0.13
C PHE A 363 -12.32 -6.49 0.30
N ILE A 364 -11.20 -6.02 -0.27
CA ILE A 364 -10.79 -4.62 -0.16
C ILE A 364 -11.48 -3.84 -1.28
N GLY A 365 -12.47 -3.01 -0.93
CA GLY A 365 -13.20 -2.19 -1.89
C GLY A 365 -14.70 -2.35 -1.72
N THR A 366 -15.47 -1.83 -2.68
CA THR A 366 -16.94 -1.92 -2.63
C THR A 366 -17.47 -3.12 -3.39
N THR A 367 -18.72 -3.47 -3.11
CA THR A 367 -19.46 -4.54 -3.79
C THR A 367 -19.56 -4.32 -5.30
N GLN A 368 -19.62 -3.06 -5.76
CA GLN A 368 -19.62 -2.68 -7.18
C GLN A 368 -18.26 -2.92 -7.86
N GLU A 369 -17.16 -2.69 -7.15
CA GLU A 369 -15.82 -2.97 -7.69
C GLU A 369 -15.57 -4.47 -7.80
N LEU A 370 -16.06 -5.25 -6.84
CA LEU A 370 -16.05 -6.71 -6.93
C LEU A 370 -16.85 -7.18 -8.15
N ALA A 371 -18.04 -6.62 -8.39
CA ALA A 371 -18.84 -6.92 -9.59
C ALA A 371 -18.10 -6.56 -10.90
N ALA A 372 -17.50 -5.37 -10.96
CA ALA A 372 -16.73 -4.93 -12.13
C ALA A 372 -15.51 -5.84 -12.38
N ALA A 373 -14.78 -6.21 -11.32
CA ALA A 373 -13.64 -7.10 -11.41
C ALA A 373 -14.03 -8.51 -11.87
N LEU A 374 -15.20 -9.00 -11.45
CA LEU A 374 -15.77 -10.27 -11.91
C LEU A 374 -16.11 -10.24 -13.41
N MET A 375 -16.66 -9.13 -13.91
CA MET A 375 -17.01 -8.97 -15.33
C MET A 375 -15.79 -8.94 -16.26
N LEU A 376 -14.63 -8.54 -15.74
CA LEU A 376 -13.36 -8.54 -16.49
C LEU A 376 -12.72 -9.93 -16.61
N LYS A 377 -13.29 -10.96 -15.96
CA LYS A 377 -12.76 -12.32 -15.99
C LYS A 377 -13.48 -13.13 -17.07
N ALA A 378 -12.68 -13.81 -17.90
CA ALA A 378 -13.19 -14.76 -18.87
C ALA A 378 -13.38 -16.13 -18.21
N PHE A 379 -14.46 -16.80 -18.59
CA PHE A 379 -14.81 -18.15 -18.16
C PHE A 379 -15.00 -19.00 -19.42
N GLU A 380 -14.20 -20.05 -19.58
CA GLU A 380 -14.18 -20.84 -20.82
C GLU A 380 -15.39 -21.78 -20.95
N SER A 381 -15.93 -22.26 -19.83
CA SER A 381 -16.95 -23.32 -19.77
C SER A 381 -18.35 -22.87 -19.32
N PHE A 382 -18.50 -21.60 -18.95
CA PHE A 382 -19.77 -21.00 -18.54
C PHE A 382 -19.67 -19.47 -18.62
N GLY A 383 -20.81 -18.77 -18.66
CA GLY A 383 -20.88 -17.32 -18.45
C GLY A 383 -21.32 -16.98 -17.03
N ILE A 384 -21.08 -15.75 -16.61
CA ILE A 384 -21.68 -15.19 -15.39
C ILE A 384 -22.66 -14.08 -15.77
N ASN A 385 -23.79 -14.02 -15.08
CA ASN A 385 -24.73 -12.91 -15.16
C ASN A 385 -24.92 -12.30 -13.77
N ILE A 386 -24.49 -11.06 -13.60
CA ILE A 386 -24.67 -10.29 -12.36
C ILE A 386 -25.96 -9.50 -12.52
N TYR A 387 -27.02 -9.92 -11.81
CA TYR A 387 -28.36 -9.34 -11.96
C TYR A 387 -28.77 -8.41 -10.80
N ASP A 388 -28.01 -8.41 -9.71
CA ASP A 388 -28.26 -7.50 -8.58
C ASP A 388 -26.95 -7.20 -7.82
N VAL A 389 -26.75 -5.93 -7.49
CA VAL A 389 -25.58 -5.42 -6.76
C VAL A 389 -26.10 -4.44 -5.70
N SER A 390 -26.02 -4.85 -4.44
CA SER A 390 -26.37 -4.03 -3.28
C SER A 390 -25.13 -3.71 -2.45
N ASP A 391 -25.26 -2.90 -1.39
CA ASP A 391 -24.10 -2.47 -0.60
C ASP A 391 -23.33 -3.63 0.03
N ASN A 392 -24.00 -4.74 0.40
CA ASN A 392 -23.36 -5.88 1.07
C ASN A 392 -23.61 -7.26 0.41
N GLN A 393 -24.28 -7.28 -0.75
CA GLN A 393 -24.64 -8.53 -1.42
C GLN A 393 -24.58 -8.42 -2.95
N LEU A 394 -24.00 -9.44 -3.58
CA LEU A 394 -24.04 -9.70 -5.02
C LEU A 394 -24.97 -10.87 -5.32
N LYS A 395 -25.79 -10.76 -6.36
CA LYS A 395 -26.53 -11.90 -6.89
C LYS A 395 -26.06 -12.24 -8.30
N ILE A 396 -25.63 -13.48 -8.48
CA ILE A 396 -24.98 -13.96 -9.69
C ILE A 396 -25.65 -15.25 -10.13
N GLU A 397 -25.79 -15.42 -11.43
CA GLU A 397 -26.22 -16.66 -12.07
C GLU A 397 -25.11 -17.20 -12.96
N LEU A 398 -24.81 -18.50 -12.82
CA LEU A 398 -23.91 -19.22 -13.72
C LEU A 398 -24.71 -19.74 -14.92
N ILE A 399 -24.32 -19.31 -16.12
CA ILE A 399 -24.98 -19.67 -17.38
C ILE A 399 -24.13 -20.72 -18.09
N GLY A 400 -24.65 -21.92 -18.32
CA GLY A 400 -23.93 -22.94 -19.08
C GLY A 400 -23.75 -22.54 -20.55
N SER A 401 -22.66 -22.96 -21.19
CA SER A 401 -22.34 -22.61 -22.59
C SER A 401 -23.37 -23.08 -23.64
N GLN A 402 -24.33 -23.95 -23.29
CA GLN A 402 -25.42 -24.34 -24.20
C GLN A 402 -26.54 -23.28 -24.33
N SER A 403 -26.54 -22.25 -23.48
CA SER A 403 -27.59 -21.21 -23.48
C SER A 403 -27.28 -20.01 -24.39
N GLN A 404 -26.11 -19.97 -25.03
CA GLN A 404 -25.69 -18.85 -25.91
C GLN A 404 -26.16 -19.00 -27.37
N LEU A 405 -26.92 -20.05 -27.71
CA LEU A 405 -27.39 -20.30 -29.08
C LEU A 405 -28.85 -19.89 -29.34
N ASP A 406 -29.58 -19.43 -28.32
CA ASP A 406 -31.01 -19.07 -28.44
C ASP A 406 -31.30 -17.58 -28.12
N GLN A 407 -30.40 -16.66 -28.52
CA GLN A 407 -30.71 -15.21 -28.55
C GLN A 407 -30.39 -14.58 -29.89
#